data_AF-A0A527TLD8-F1
#
_entry.id   AF-A0A527TLD8-F1
#
_cell.length_a   1.000
_cell.length_b   1.000
_cell.length_c   1.000
_cell.angle_alpha   90.00
_cell.angle_beta   90.00
_cell.angle_gamma   90.00
#
_symmetry.space_group_name_H-M   'P 1'
#
loop_
_entity.id
_entity.type
_entity.pdbx_description
1 polymer ?
#
loop_
_entity_poly.entity_id
_entity_poly.type
_entity_poly.pdbx_seq_one_letter_code
_entity_poly.pdbx_strand_id
1 'polypeptide(L)' 'ATDEQLDFPILYGSGRDGWVSENPEGPKDQGLAPLFDLVVKHVPAPTVHRGPFRMIGTILEANPFLGRI' A
#
# COMPACT_ATOMS: atom_id res chain seq x y z
N ALA A 1 -19.75 -10.82 -11.38
CA ALA A 1 -19.20 -9.71 -10.59
C ALA A 1 -19.94 -9.71 -9.26
N THR A 2 -19.24 -9.83 -8.14
CA THR A 2 -19.86 -9.72 -6.81
C THR A 2 -19.88 -8.26 -6.40
N ASP A 3 -20.90 -7.83 -5.64
CA ASP A 3 -21.06 -6.42 -5.20
C ASP A 3 -19.84 -5.93 -4.39
N GLU A 4 -19.16 -6.83 -3.69
CA GLU A 4 -17.93 -6.59 -2.93
C GLU A 4 -16.77 -6.04 -3.79
N GLN A 5 -16.79 -6.26 -5.10
CA GLN A 5 -15.74 -5.73 -6.00
C GLN A 5 -15.81 -4.20 -6.17
N LEU A 6 -16.91 -3.57 -5.76
CA LEU A 6 -17.14 -2.13 -5.86
C LEU A 6 -16.95 -1.38 -4.52
N ASP A 7 -16.83 -2.09 -3.40
CA ASP A 7 -16.57 -1.50 -2.07
C ASP A 7 -15.06 -1.36 -1.83
N PHE A 8 -14.46 -0.37 -2.48
CA PHE A 8 -13.09 0.05 -2.18
C PHE A 8 -13.10 1.41 -1.47
N PRO A 9 -12.26 1.59 -0.44
CA PRO A 9 -12.13 2.88 0.21
C PRO A 9 -11.48 3.90 -0.73
N ILE A 10 -11.99 5.12 -0.72
CA ILE A 10 -11.54 6.23 -1.58
C ILE A 10 -10.92 7.32 -0.71
N LEU A 11 -9.74 7.80 -1.12
CA LEU A 11 -9.11 8.99 -0.55
C LEU A 11 -8.91 10.04 -1.64
N TYR A 12 -9.08 11.30 -1.27
CA TYR A 12 -8.85 12.47 -2.10
C TYR A 12 -7.62 13.21 -1.59
N GLY A 13 -6.80 13.76 -2.48
CA GLY A 13 -5.61 14.47 -2.04
C GLY A 13 -4.72 14.99 -3.17
N SER A 14 -3.63 15.62 -2.76
CA SER A 14 -2.59 16.13 -3.66
C SER A 14 -1.25 15.53 -3.28
N GLY A 15 -0.68 14.71 -4.18
CA GLY A 15 0.67 14.17 -3.98
C GLY A 15 1.76 15.24 -3.97
N ARG A 16 1.53 16.36 -4.67
CA ARG A 16 2.46 17.51 -4.69
C ARG A 16 2.40 18.30 -3.39
N ASP A 17 1.19 18.58 -2.91
CA ASP A 17 0.98 19.42 -1.73
C ASP A 17 0.98 18.60 -0.43
N GLY A 18 1.07 17.27 -0.53
CA GLY A 18 1.38 16.36 0.57
C GLY A 18 0.21 16.02 1.50
N TRP A 19 -1.04 16.09 1.04
CA TRP A 19 -2.22 15.83 1.87
C TRP A 19 -3.19 14.84 1.24
N VAL A 20 -3.89 14.06 2.09
CA VAL A 20 -5.05 13.22 1.72
C VAL A 20 -6.17 13.32 2.77
N SER A 21 -7.41 13.03 2.37
CA SER A 21 -8.62 13.05 3.19
C SER A 21 -9.68 12.10 2.63
N GLU A 22 -10.56 11.57 3.49
CA GLU A 22 -11.71 10.74 3.09
C GLU A 22 -12.80 11.55 2.36
N ASN A 23 -12.83 12.88 2.56
CA ASN A 23 -13.75 13.79 1.91
C ASN A 23 -12.97 14.89 1.14
N PRO A 24 -13.34 15.23 -0.11
CA PRO A 24 -12.73 16.33 -0.86
C PRO A 24 -12.68 17.68 -0.13
N GLU A 25 -13.68 17.97 0.71
CA GLU A 25 -13.78 19.19 1.52
C GLU A 25 -13.22 19.00 2.94
N GLY A 26 -12.69 17.82 3.23
CA GLY A 26 -12.16 17.47 4.54
C GLY A 26 -10.84 18.16 4.89
N PRO A 27 -10.38 17.96 6.14
CA PRO A 27 -9.16 18.56 6.67
C PRO A 27 -7.92 18.16 5.85
N LYS A 28 -7.06 19.15 5.56
CA LYS A 28 -5.82 18.99 4.76
C LYS A 28 -4.55 19.09 5.60
N ASP A 29 -4.71 19.28 6.90
CA ASP A 29 -3.65 19.45 7.90
C ASP A 29 -3.11 18.10 8.43
N GLN A 30 -3.76 16.98 8.09
CA GLN A 30 -3.34 15.63 8.49
C GLN A 30 -2.28 15.01 7.58
N GLY A 31 -1.86 15.73 6.53
CA GLY A 31 -0.87 15.26 5.57
C GLY A 31 -1.27 13.91 4.97
N LEU A 32 -0.37 12.92 5.04
CA LEU A 32 -0.59 11.58 4.50
C LEU A 32 -1.10 10.55 5.53
N ALA A 33 -1.36 10.93 6.77
CA ALA A 33 -1.77 9.98 7.82
C ALA A 33 -3.00 9.13 7.44
N PRO A 34 -4.09 9.71 6.86
CA PRO A 34 -5.26 8.92 6.46
C PRO A 34 -4.96 7.81 5.45
N LEU A 35 -3.95 8.00 4.59
CA LEU A 35 -3.52 6.97 3.63
C LEU A 35 -2.92 5.77 4.36
N PHE A 36 -1.99 6.01 5.29
CA PHE A 36 -1.33 4.92 6.02
C PHE A 36 -2.31 4.18 6.93
N ASP A 37 -3.21 4.90 7.61
CA ASP A 37 -4.23 4.30 8.44
C ASP A 37 -5.16 3.40 7.62
N LEU A 38 -5.54 3.85 6.42
CA LEU A 38 -6.37 3.07 5.53
C LEU A 38 -5.65 1.80 5.04
N VAL A 39 -4.37 1.89 4.69
CA VAL A 39 -3.56 0.72 4.30
C VAL A 39 -3.51 -0.30 5.44
N VAL A 40 -3.22 0.14 6.67
CA VAL A 40 -3.16 -0.75 7.84
C VAL A 40 -4.51 -1.40 8.11
N LYS A 41 -5.61 -0.67 7.94
CA LYS A 41 -6.97 -1.17 8.16
C LYS A 41 -7.42 -2.19 7.11
N HIS A 42 -7.03 -1.98 5.85
CA HIS A 42 -7.62 -2.70 4.71
C HIS A 42 -6.69 -3.77 4.12
N VAL A 43 -5.37 -3.66 4.30
CA VAL A 43 -4.41 -4.65 3.80
C VAL A 43 -4.15 -5.69 4.89
N PRO A 44 -4.56 -6.96 4.68
CA PRO A 44 -4.31 -8.00 5.65
C PRO A 44 -2.81 -8.30 5.73
N ALA A 45 -2.39 -8.74 6.91
CA ALA A 45 -1.02 -9.25 7.09
C ALA A 45 -0.77 -10.43 6.14
N PRO A 46 0.45 -10.55 5.58
CA PRO A 46 0.78 -11.65 4.69
C PRO A 46 0.73 -12.99 5.43
N THR A 47 0.20 -14.01 4.76
CA THR A 47 0.17 -15.37 5.31
C THR A 47 1.57 -15.97 5.30
N VAL A 48 2.08 -16.34 6.48
CA VAL A 48 3.36 -17.04 6.64
C VAL A 48 3.14 -18.39 7.30
N HIS A 49 3.84 -19.42 6.81
CA HIS A 49 3.76 -20.77 7.35
C HIS A 49 5.11 -21.20 7.93
N ARG A 50 5.08 -21.88 9.07
CA ARG A 50 6.27 -22.47 9.71
C ARG A 50 6.97 -23.46 8.76
N GLY A 51 8.28 -23.60 8.92
CA GLY A 51 9.11 -24.53 8.15
C GLY A 51 10.44 -23.92 7.71
N PRO A 52 11.17 -24.61 6.82
CA PRO A 52 12.36 -24.05 6.18
C PRO A 52 12.09 -22.73 5.46
N PHE A 53 13.12 -21.92 5.29
CA PHE A 53 13.05 -20.65 4.57
C PHE A 53 12.50 -20.83 3.15
N ARG A 54 11.52 -20.00 2.79
CA ARG A 54 10.91 -19.93 1.45
C ARG A 54 10.78 -18.47 1.05
N MET A 55 11.24 -18.12 -0.15
CA MET A 55 11.18 -16.78 -0.71
C MET A 55 10.91 -16.89 -2.22
N ILE A 56 10.02 -16.05 -2.73
CA ILE A 56 9.82 -15.89 -4.17
C ILE A 56 10.59 -14.64 -4.59
N GLY A 57 11.70 -14.82 -5.30
CA GLY A 57 12.44 -13.70 -5.90
C GLY A 57 11.75 -13.24 -7.17
N THR A 58 10.99 -12.14 -7.08
CA THR A 58 10.27 -11.53 -8.22
C THR A 58 11.06 -10.41 -8.89
N ILE A 59 12.18 -9.97 -8.29
CA ILE A 59 13.07 -8.96 -8.85
C ILE A 59 14.22 -9.68 -9.55
N LEU A 60 14.44 -9.31 -10.81
CA LEU A 60 15.46 -9.86 -11.71
C LEU A 60 16.31 -8.71 -12.22
N GLU A 61 16.67 -7.76 -11.36
CA GLU A 61 17.56 -6.68 -11.76
C GLU A 61 19.00 -7.14 -11.56
N ALA A 62 19.85 -6.91 -12.57
CA ALA A 62 21.26 -7.26 -12.49
C ALA A 62 22.08 -6.01 -12.14
N ASN A 63 22.74 -6.03 -10.99
CA ASN A 63 23.73 -5.04 -10.64
C ASN A 63 25.14 -5.56 -11.00
N PRO A 64 25.98 -4.77 -11.71
CA PRO A 64 27.32 -5.20 -12.13
C PRO A 64 28.29 -5.57 -11.00
N PHE A 65 28.08 -5.06 -9.79
CA PHE A 65 28.95 -5.30 -8.63
C PHE A 65 28.32 -6.24 -7.59
N LEU A 66 26.97 -6.27 -7.52
CA LEU A 66 26.23 -7.04 -6.52
C LEU A 66 25.56 -8.30 -7.08
N GLY A 67 25.56 -8.48 -8.41
CA GLY A 67 24.88 -9.58 -9.07
C GLY A 67 23.37 -9.37 -9.18
N ARG A 68 22.60 -10.46 -9.26
CA ARG A 68 21.14 -10.40 -9.44
C ARG A 68 20.44 -10.12 -8.11
N ILE A 69 19.62 -9.07 -8.08
CA ILE A 69 18.81 -8.61 -6.95
C ILE A 69 17.33 -8.69 -7.34
#